data_AF-A0A820IH89-F1
#
_entry.id   AF-A0A820IH89-F1
#
_cell.length_a   1.000
_cell.length_b   1.000
_cell.length_c   1.000
_cell.angle_alpha   90.00
_cell.angle_beta   90.00
_cell.angle_gamma   90.00
#
_symmetry.space_group_name_H-M   'P 1'
#
loop_
_entity.id
_entity.type
_entity.pdbx_description
1 polymer ?
#
loop_
_entity_poly.entity_id
_entity_poly.type
_entity_poly.pdbx_seq_one_letter_code
_entity_poly.pdbx_strand_id
1 'polypeptide(L)'
;IFKYQAGLFNEFGHNSFRFIHRTFQEYLAAKSIIYSYGIKRSEDIIYENIKNKIGNPNWRVPLSMTFGLLSKSIQHNELFNNIIIRLLKDEHDSSNTLLVPFVIIDSLNDMYFSLKEIEYELIKKLADMLLLDYENISGFSRLKEHQELIESYFLKLKKKYDCTMTEWFIEKINNEENIAACANIIYQLK
;
A
#
# COMPACT_ATOMS: atom_id res chain seq x y z
N ILE A 1 24.27 32.95 15.23
CA ILE A 1 24.16 32.28 13.92
C ILE A 1 22.79 32.62 13.36
N PHE A 2 22.72 33.48 12.34
CA PHE A 2 21.46 33.87 11.72
C PHE A 2 20.85 32.65 11.01
N LYS A 3 19.73 32.14 11.51
CA LYS A 3 18.89 31.19 10.76
C LYS A 3 17.98 32.03 9.88
N TYR A 4 18.35 32.25 8.62
CA TYR A 4 17.40 32.76 7.65
C TYR A 4 16.32 31.69 7.41
N GLN A 5 15.08 32.02 7.79
CA GLN A 5 13.90 31.24 7.48
C GLN A 5 13.23 31.86 6.26
N ALA A 6 13.15 31.10 5.17
CA ALA A 6 12.46 31.52 3.95
C ALA A 6 11.27 30.58 3.73
N GLY A 7 10.13 30.88 4.35
CA GLY A 7 8.92 30.08 4.22
C GLY A 7 9.12 28.63 4.72
N LEU A 8 9.09 27.65 3.80
CA LEU A 8 9.23 26.21 4.10
C LEU A 8 10.68 25.72 4.24
N PHE A 9 11.66 26.61 4.01
CA PHE A 9 13.07 26.26 3.99
C PHE A 9 13.86 26.95 5.10
N ASN A 10 14.78 26.18 5.69
CA ASN A 10 15.85 26.69 6.53
C ASN A 10 17.15 26.70 5.74
N GLU A 11 17.90 27.80 5.82
CA GLU A 11 19.29 27.80 5.38
C GLU A 11 20.12 26.86 6.27
N PHE A 12 20.94 26.02 5.64
CA PHE A 12 21.82 25.04 6.25
C PHE A 12 23.19 25.11 5.58
N GLY A 13 24.05 26.02 6.06
CA GLY A 13 25.33 26.36 5.42
C GLY A 13 25.17 27.43 4.33
N HIS A 14 26.29 27.90 3.75
CA HIS A 14 26.22 28.96 2.74
C HIS A 14 25.47 28.50 1.48
N ASN A 15 24.37 29.19 1.15
CA ASN A 15 23.55 28.98 -0.04
C ASN A 15 22.91 27.58 -0.18
N SER A 16 22.75 26.84 0.92
CA SER A 16 22.10 25.54 0.93
C SER A 16 20.83 25.60 1.75
N PHE A 17 19.72 25.12 1.19
CA PHE A 17 18.40 25.17 1.84
C PHE A 17 17.85 23.76 2.03
N ARG A 18 17.23 23.51 3.18
CA ARG A 18 16.55 22.25 3.50
C ARG A 18 15.14 22.53 3.95
N PHE A 19 14.22 21.61 3.67
CA PHE A 19 12.88 21.69 4.22
C PHE A 19 12.94 21.75 5.75
N ILE A 20 12.06 22.57 6.34
CA ILE A 20 11.96 22.72 7.80
C ILE A 20 11.62 21.37 8.46
N HIS A 21 10.81 20.55 7.80
CA HIS A 21 10.46 19.22 8.28
C HIS A 21 10.41 18.20 7.14
N ARG A 22 10.84 16.97 7.44
CA ARG A 22 10.87 15.86 6.48
C ARG A 22 9.49 15.55 5.90
N THR A 23 8.43 15.65 6.69
CA THR A 23 7.05 15.39 6.22
C THR A 23 6.61 16.34 5.11
N PHE A 24 7.10 17.58 5.07
CA PHE A 24 6.81 18.48 3.93
C PHE A 24 7.50 18.00 2.66
N GLN A 25 8.74 17.51 2.77
CA GLN A 25 9.43 16.90 1.64
C GLN A 25 8.69 15.66 1.15
N GLU A 26 8.23 14.80 2.06
CA GLU A 26 7.47 13.58 1.74
C GLU A 26 6.12 13.90 1.09
N TYR A 27 5.42 14.91 1.59
CA TYR A 27 4.17 15.39 1.00
C TYR A 27 4.37 15.96 -0.41
N LEU A 28 5.40 16.79 -0.61
CA LEU A 28 5.71 17.34 -1.92
C LEU A 28 6.17 16.24 -2.89
N ALA A 29 6.94 15.25 -2.41
CA ALA A 29 7.30 14.07 -3.17
C ALA A 29 6.06 13.29 -3.60
N ALA A 30 5.09 13.09 -2.70
CA ALA A 30 3.81 12.44 -3.01
C ALA A 30 2.99 13.22 -4.06
N LYS A 31 2.87 14.55 -3.93
CA LYS A 31 2.24 15.39 -4.95
C LYS A 31 2.97 15.33 -6.27
N SER A 32 4.30 15.26 -6.25
CA SER A 32 5.13 15.22 -7.44
C SER A 32 5.00 13.92 -8.21
N ILE A 33 4.29 12.90 -7.71
CA ILE A 33 3.88 11.71 -8.47
C ILE A 33 2.64 12.01 -9.32
N ILE A 34 1.70 12.77 -8.77
CA ILE A 34 0.40 13.08 -9.38
C ILE A 34 0.47 14.30 -10.30
N TYR A 35 1.31 15.29 -9.96
CA TYR A 35 1.36 16.59 -10.63
C TYR A 35 2.76 16.92 -11.15
N SER A 36 2.81 17.66 -12.26
CA SER A 36 3.99 18.32 -12.79
C SER A 36 3.68 19.80 -13.00
N TYR A 37 4.45 20.71 -12.39
CA TYR A 37 4.22 22.16 -12.49
C TYR A 37 2.76 22.60 -12.21
N GLY A 38 2.08 21.91 -11.29
CA GLY A 38 0.67 22.18 -10.95
C GLY A 38 -0.36 21.52 -11.87
N ILE A 39 0.05 20.85 -12.94
CA ILE A 39 -0.82 20.15 -13.89
C ILE A 39 -0.86 18.66 -13.52
N LYS A 40 -2.06 18.08 -13.47
CA LYS A 40 -2.25 16.64 -13.20
C LYS A 40 -1.66 15.83 -14.36
N ARG A 41 -0.87 14.81 -14.05
CA ARG A 41 -0.31 13.90 -15.05
C ARG A 41 -1.34 12.90 -15.55
N SER A 42 -1.08 12.28 -16.70
CA SER A 42 -1.89 11.18 -17.20
C SER A 42 -1.78 9.96 -16.28
N GLU A 43 -2.79 9.09 -16.34
CA GLU A 43 -2.84 7.84 -15.59
C GLU A 43 -1.57 7.00 -15.77
N ASP A 44 -1.12 6.81 -17.00
CA ASP A 44 0.08 6.02 -17.31
C ASP A 44 1.33 6.57 -16.62
N ILE A 45 1.51 7.89 -16.62
CA ILE A 45 2.69 8.48 -16.00
C ILE A 45 2.61 8.38 -14.47
N ILE A 46 1.41 8.47 -13.88
CA ILE A 46 1.23 8.27 -12.44
C ILE A 46 1.53 6.82 -12.08
N TYR A 47 0.98 5.87 -12.83
CA TYR A 47 1.21 4.44 -12.69
C TYR A 47 2.70 4.09 -12.74
N GLU A 48 3.40 4.51 -13.80
CA GLU A 48 4.84 4.25 -13.96
C GLU A 48 5.66 4.91 -12.85
N ASN A 49 5.27 6.10 -12.41
CA ASN A 49 5.94 6.75 -11.30
C ASN A 49 5.81 5.98 -9.99
N ILE A 50 4.64 5.41 -9.71
CA ILE A 50 4.40 4.57 -8.54
C ILE A 50 5.22 3.28 -8.65
N LYS A 51 5.07 2.55 -9.77
CA LYS A 51 5.74 1.28 -10.03
C LYS A 51 7.26 1.37 -9.82
N ASN A 52 7.91 2.39 -10.40
CA ASN A 52 9.36 2.59 -10.28
C ASN A 52 9.84 2.97 -8.87
N LYS A 53 8.94 3.22 -7.92
CA LYS A 53 9.25 3.60 -6.53
C LYS A 53 8.86 2.52 -5.53
N ILE A 54 7.97 1.59 -5.90
CA ILE A 54 7.60 0.43 -5.10
C ILE A 54 8.85 -0.44 -4.93
N GLY A 55 9.24 -0.68 -3.68
CA GLY A 55 10.48 -1.37 -3.30
C GLY A 55 11.61 -0.44 -2.81
N ASN A 56 11.50 0.87 -3.00
CA ASN A 56 12.46 1.81 -2.39
C ASN A 56 11.96 2.27 -1.01
N PRO A 57 12.68 1.99 0.10
CA PRO A 57 12.25 2.33 1.45
C PRO A 57 12.00 3.83 1.67
N ASN A 58 12.74 4.71 0.96
CA ASN A 58 12.57 6.16 1.08
C ASN A 58 11.24 6.66 0.50
N TRP A 59 10.58 5.84 -0.33
CA TRP A 59 9.32 6.16 -0.97
C TRP A 59 8.10 5.59 -0.26
N ARG A 60 8.26 4.78 0.79
CA ARG A 60 7.12 4.17 1.52
C ARG A 60 6.12 5.23 2.02
N VAL A 61 6.59 6.24 2.74
CA VAL A 61 5.72 7.32 3.26
C VAL A 61 5.14 8.19 2.13
N PRO A 62 5.93 8.67 1.14
CA PRO A 62 5.38 9.35 -0.01
C PRO A 62 4.33 8.55 -0.79
N LEU A 63 4.52 7.24 -0.98
CA LEU A 63 3.54 6.38 -1.67
C LEU A 63 2.24 6.26 -0.89
N SER A 64 2.31 6.10 0.44
CA SER A 64 1.11 6.13 1.32
C SER A 64 0.33 7.42 1.15
N MET A 65 1.04 8.56 1.21
CA MET A 65 0.43 9.86 0.97
C MET A 65 -0.14 9.99 -0.46
N THR A 66 0.54 9.44 -1.47
CA THR A 66 0.05 9.44 -2.86
C THR A 66 -1.26 8.69 -2.98
N PHE A 67 -1.39 7.49 -2.39
CA PHE A 67 -2.65 6.76 -2.40
C PHE A 67 -3.76 7.50 -1.63
N GLY A 68 -3.43 8.08 -0.48
CA GLY A 68 -4.36 8.95 0.24
C GLY A 68 -4.82 10.16 -0.57
N LEU A 69 -3.93 10.78 -1.34
CA LEU A 69 -4.26 11.90 -2.23
C LEU A 69 -5.10 11.47 -3.44
N LEU A 70 -4.81 10.32 -4.04
CA LEU A 70 -5.56 9.79 -5.19
C LEU A 70 -6.97 9.38 -4.80
N SER A 71 -7.15 8.76 -3.63
CA SER A 71 -8.46 8.31 -3.13
C SER A 71 -9.40 9.45 -2.68
N LYS A 72 -8.87 10.62 -2.33
CA LYS A 72 -9.62 11.73 -1.72
C LYS A 72 -10.62 12.48 -2.61
N SER A 73 -10.69 12.21 -3.91
CA SER A 73 -11.59 12.98 -4.79
C SER A 73 -12.48 12.08 -5.63
N ILE A 74 -13.76 12.46 -5.72
CA ILE A 74 -14.83 11.69 -6.37
C ILE A 74 -14.53 11.44 -7.85
N GLN A 75 -13.94 12.42 -8.55
CA GLN A 75 -13.44 12.26 -9.93
C GLN A 75 -12.18 11.39 -10.05
N HIS A 76 -11.52 11.08 -8.93
CA HIS A 76 -10.32 10.26 -8.89
C HIS A 76 -10.58 8.83 -8.40
N ASN A 77 -11.82 8.46 -8.03
CA ASN A 77 -12.09 7.07 -7.63
C ASN A 77 -11.90 6.08 -8.78
N GLU A 78 -12.32 6.44 -10.00
CA GLU A 78 -12.08 5.59 -11.17
C GLU A 78 -10.59 5.50 -11.51
N LEU A 79 -9.89 6.64 -11.53
CA LEU A 79 -8.44 6.68 -11.72
C LEU A 79 -7.67 5.88 -10.66
N PHE A 80 -8.04 6.05 -9.39
CA PHE A 80 -7.44 5.34 -8.27
C PHE A 80 -7.68 3.83 -8.41
N ASN A 81 -8.92 3.42 -8.69
CA ASN A 81 -9.26 2.03 -8.91
C ASN A 81 -8.49 1.44 -10.09
N ASN A 82 -8.39 2.15 -11.23
CA ASN A 82 -7.64 1.69 -12.39
C ASN A 82 -6.15 1.50 -12.07
N ILE A 83 -5.53 2.48 -11.39
CA ILE A 83 -4.13 2.39 -10.96
C ILE A 83 -3.93 1.20 -10.03
N ILE A 84 -4.77 1.04 -9.01
CA ILE A 84 -4.66 -0.06 -8.04
C ILE A 84 -4.86 -1.41 -8.73
N ILE A 85 -5.89 -1.54 -9.57
CA ILE A 85 -6.17 -2.76 -10.33
C ILE A 85 -4.97 -3.11 -11.22
N ARG A 86 -4.40 -2.13 -11.92
CA ARG A 86 -3.23 -2.31 -12.79
C ARG A 86 -1.99 -2.70 -11.99
N LEU A 87 -1.73 -2.05 -10.85
CA LEU A 87 -0.59 -2.40 -9.98
C LEU A 87 -0.70 -3.84 -9.47
N LEU A 88 -1.89 -4.26 -9.02
CA LEU A 88 -2.12 -5.62 -8.53
C LEU A 88 -2.07 -6.68 -9.64
N LYS A 89 -2.45 -6.33 -10.88
CA LYS A 89 -2.36 -7.23 -12.05
C LYS A 89 -0.91 -7.44 -12.48
N ASP A 90 -0.17 -6.35 -12.69
CA ASP A 90 1.23 -6.42 -13.12
C ASP A 90 2.10 -7.19 -12.12
N GLU A 91 1.80 -7.09 -10.83
CA GLU A 91 2.58 -7.81 -9.82
C GLU A 91 2.27 -9.31 -9.80
N HIS A 92 1.02 -9.72 -10.06
CA HIS A 92 0.67 -11.13 -10.22
C HIS A 92 1.44 -11.80 -11.38
N ASP A 93 1.75 -11.05 -12.44
CA ASP A 93 2.49 -11.56 -13.60
C ASP A 93 4.02 -11.59 -13.37
N SER A 94 4.53 -10.82 -12.40
CA SER A 94 5.93 -10.85 -12.00
C SER A 94 6.12 -11.77 -10.79
N SER A 95 6.71 -12.94 -11.00
CA SER A 95 6.98 -13.93 -9.95
C SER A 95 7.52 -13.31 -8.64
N ASN A 96 6.71 -13.34 -7.59
CA ASN A 96 7.06 -13.17 -6.17
C ASN A 96 7.52 -11.79 -5.69
N THR A 97 6.79 -10.73 -6.01
CA THR A 97 6.81 -9.53 -5.16
C THR A 97 5.45 -9.36 -4.51
N LEU A 98 5.39 -9.29 -3.18
CA LEU A 98 4.21 -8.84 -2.41
C LEU A 98 4.33 -7.36 -2.03
N LEU A 99 5.22 -6.63 -2.69
CA LEU A 99 5.59 -5.28 -2.32
C LEU A 99 4.42 -4.33 -2.54
N VAL A 100 3.65 -4.50 -3.62
CA VAL A 100 2.47 -3.67 -3.88
C VAL A 100 1.39 -3.94 -2.82
N PRO A 101 0.95 -5.19 -2.51
CA PRO A 101 0.01 -5.47 -1.43
C PRO A 101 0.47 -4.88 -0.11
N PHE A 102 1.73 -5.06 0.28
CA PHE A 102 2.23 -4.54 1.55
C PHE A 102 2.14 -3.01 1.61
N VAL A 103 2.56 -2.31 0.56
CA VAL A 103 2.48 -0.85 0.52
C VAL A 103 1.02 -0.41 0.53
N ILE A 104 0.13 -1.03 -0.24
CA ILE A 104 -1.30 -0.67 -0.26
C ILE A 104 -1.92 -0.90 1.11
N ILE A 105 -1.70 -2.05 1.75
CA ILE A 105 -2.24 -2.39 3.06
C ILE A 105 -1.82 -1.36 4.11
N ASP A 106 -0.54 -1.00 4.15
CA ASP A 106 -0.05 0.03 5.08
C ASP A 106 -0.67 1.40 4.80
N SER A 107 -1.06 1.65 3.55
CA SER A 107 -1.63 2.93 3.11
C SER A 107 -3.14 3.02 3.29
N LEU A 108 -3.84 1.92 3.60
CA LEU A 108 -5.30 1.90 3.68
C LEU A 108 -5.87 2.93 4.67
N ASN A 109 -5.14 3.28 5.73
CA ASN A 109 -5.59 4.27 6.72
C ASN A 109 -5.59 5.71 6.19
N ASP A 110 -4.74 5.98 5.21
CA ASP A 110 -4.64 7.29 4.58
C ASP A 110 -5.61 7.43 3.39
N MET A 111 -6.19 6.31 2.95
CA MET A 111 -7.14 6.25 1.84
C MET A 111 -8.56 6.64 2.26
N TYR A 112 -9.28 7.27 1.34
CA TYR A 112 -10.70 7.60 1.48
C TYR A 112 -11.51 6.81 0.47
N PHE A 113 -12.48 6.03 0.94
CA PHE A 113 -13.42 5.30 0.10
C PHE A 113 -14.79 5.95 0.20
N SER A 114 -15.37 6.31 -0.95
CA SER A 114 -16.72 6.90 -0.98
C SER A 114 -17.82 5.87 -0.71
N LEU A 115 -17.55 4.60 -1.00
CA LEU A 115 -18.46 3.46 -0.83
C LEU A 115 -17.70 2.34 -0.13
N LYS A 116 -18.31 1.72 0.89
CA LYS A 116 -17.70 0.63 1.65
C LYS A 116 -17.47 -0.61 0.80
N GLU A 117 -18.29 -0.82 -0.22
CA GLU A 117 -18.20 -1.96 -1.13
C GLU A 117 -16.87 -1.96 -1.91
N ILE A 118 -16.42 -0.79 -2.39
CA ILE A 118 -15.13 -0.65 -3.09
C ILE A 118 -13.97 -0.97 -2.15
N GLU A 119 -14.05 -0.48 -0.92
CA GLU A 119 -13.05 -0.79 0.11
C GLU A 119 -12.99 -2.31 0.37
N TYR A 120 -14.15 -2.95 0.54
CA TYR A 120 -14.25 -4.40 0.76
C TYR A 120 -13.71 -5.21 -0.42
N GLU A 121 -14.01 -4.84 -1.67
CA GLU A 121 -13.46 -5.51 -2.85
C GLU A 121 -11.94 -5.44 -2.90
N LEU A 122 -11.36 -4.27 -2.60
CA LEU A 122 -9.91 -4.12 -2.53
C LEU A 122 -9.30 -5.01 -1.44
N ILE A 123 -9.89 -5.03 -0.24
CA ILE A 123 -9.39 -5.85 0.87
C ILE A 123 -9.45 -7.33 0.53
N LYS A 124 -10.56 -7.81 -0.05
CA LYS A 124 -10.70 -9.20 -0.48
C LYS A 124 -9.60 -9.57 -1.47
N LYS A 125 -9.36 -8.71 -2.46
CA LYS A 125 -8.30 -8.92 -3.46
C LYS A 125 -6.90 -8.95 -2.84
N LEU A 126 -6.60 -8.04 -1.91
CA LEU A 126 -5.32 -8.03 -1.19
C LEU A 126 -5.14 -9.30 -0.34
N ALA A 127 -6.20 -9.73 0.34
CA ALA A 127 -6.19 -10.95 1.13
C ALA A 127 -5.98 -12.20 0.27
N ASP A 128 -6.68 -12.31 -0.86
CA ASP A 128 -6.51 -13.41 -1.81
C ASP A 128 -5.07 -13.48 -2.33
N MET A 129 -4.45 -12.34 -2.65
CA MET A 129 -3.04 -12.31 -3.08
C MET A 129 -2.06 -12.73 -1.98
N LEU A 130 -2.30 -12.31 -0.73
CA LEU A 130 -1.48 -12.75 0.40
C LEU A 130 -1.57 -14.26 0.63
N LEU A 131 -2.78 -14.82 0.56
CA LEU A 131 -2.99 -16.26 0.75
C LEU A 131 -2.38 -17.08 -0.39
N LEU A 132 -2.55 -16.64 -1.64
CA LEU A 132 -1.95 -17.30 -2.81
C LEU A 132 -0.41 -17.36 -2.70
N ASP A 133 0.24 -16.26 -2.30
CA ASP A 133 1.69 -16.26 -2.09
C ASP A 133 2.08 -17.18 -0.92
N TYR A 134 1.30 -17.17 0.16
CA TYR A 134 1.50 -18.05 1.31
C TYR A 134 1.46 -19.54 0.94
N GLU A 135 0.52 -19.96 0.08
CA GLU A 135 0.43 -21.33 -0.45
C GLU A 135 1.67 -21.69 -1.27
N ASN A 136 2.10 -20.80 -2.17
CA ASN A 136 3.27 -21.00 -3.03
C ASN A 136 4.58 -21.14 -2.25
N ILE A 137 4.61 -20.65 -1.00
CA ILE A 137 5.76 -20.71 -0.09
C ILE A 137 5.86 -22.05 0.66
N SER A 138 4.78 -22.83 0.71
CA SER A 138 4.71 -24.08 1.49
C SER A 138 5.62 -25.18 0.92
N GLY A 139 6.91 -25.15 1.27
CA GLY A 139 7.88 -26.17 0.83
C GLY A 139 9.33 -26.02 1.31
N PHE A 140 9.79 -24.84 1.78
CA PHE A 140 11.19 -24.64 2.16
C PHE A 140 11.39 -23.83 3.46
N SER A 141 12.29 -24.29 4.32
CA SER A 141 12.58 -23.73 5.66
C SER A 141 13.18 -22.31 5.68
N ARG A 142 13.71 -21.81 4.55
CA ARG A 142 14.19 -20.41 4.41
C ARG A 142 13.07 -19.38 4.29
N LEU A 143 11.81 -19.81 4.28
CA LEU A 143 10.65 -18.95 4.00
C LEU A 143 9.85 -18.53 5.25
N LYS A 144 10.31 -18.90 6.46
CA LYS A 144 9.56 -18.61 7.70
C LYS A 144 9.38 -17.11 7.95
N GLU A 145 10.39 -16.29 7.72
CA GLU A 145 10.29 -14.83 7.88
C GLU A 145 9.28 -14.21 6.89
N HIS A 146 9.22 -14.75 5.67
CA HIS A 146 8.28 -14.30 4.65
C HIS A 146 6.84 -14.73 4.98
N GLN A 147 6.66 -15.96 5.51
CA GLN A 147 5.38 -16.42 6.06
C GLN A 147 4.92 -15.54 7.23
N GLU A 148 5.78 -15.29 8.21
CA GLU A 148 5.48 -14.41 9.36
C GLU A 148 5.12 -12.98 8.89
N LEU A 149 5.78 -12.48 7.84
CA LEU A 149 5.46 -11.20 7.24
C LEU A 149 4.05 -11.21 6.63
N ILE A 150 3.72 -12.20 5.81
CA ILE A 150 2.39 -12.35 5.21
C ILE A 150 1.31 -12.45 6.29
N GLU A 151 1.53 -13.29 7.32
CA GLU A 151 0.64 -13.42 8.46
C GLU A 151 0.40 -12.06 9.13
N SER A 152 1.46 -11.29 9.37
CA SER A 152 1.35 -9.97 10.00
C SER A 152 0.50 -8.99 9.18
N TYR A 153 0.62 -9.02 7.84
CA TYR A 153 -0.15 -8.15 6.95
C TYR A 153 -1.61 -8.61 6.81
N PHE A 154 -1.84 -9.92 6.83
CA PHE A 154 -3.18 -10.48 6.85
C PHE A 154 -3.93 -10.11 8.14
N LEU A 155 -3.25 -10.18 9.29
CA LEU A 155 -3.81 -9.77 10.58
C LEU A 155 -4.06 -8.26 10.66
N LYS A 156 -3.18 -7.44 10.07
CA LYS A 156 -3.43 -5.99 9.92
C LYS A 156 -4.73 -5.73 9.16
N LEU A 157 -4.96 -6.45 8.05
CA LEU A 157 -6.20 -6.35 7.29
C LEU A 157 -7.39 -6.72 8.18
N LYS A 158 -7.39 -7.89 8.83
CA LYS A 158 -8.50 -8.28 9.71
C LYS A 158 -8.79 -7.24 10.79
N LYS A 159 -7.76 -6.83 11.56
CA LYS A 159 -7.94 -5.96 12.73
C LYS A 159 -8.63 -4.64 12.37
N LYS A 160 -8.49 -4.20 11.13
CA LYS A 160 -9.05 -2.94 10.65
C LYS A 160 -10.54 -3.02 10.32
N TYR A 161 -11.10 -4.19 10.03
CA TYR A 161 -12.41 -4.30 9.39
C TYR A 161 -13.45 -5.08 10.21
N ASP A 162 -14.71 -4.66 10.08
CA ASP A 162 -15.87 -5.05 10.90
C ASP A 162 -16.22 -6.57 10.80
N CYS A 163 -17.20 -6.99 11.61
CA CYS A 163 -17.70 -8.38 11.71
C CYS A 163 -18.00 -9.03 10.35
N THR A 164 -18.56 -8.28 9.38
CA THR A 164 -18.88 -8.79 8.03
C THR A 164 -17.65 -9.28 7.27
N MET A 165 -16.51 -8.59 7.39
CA MET A 165 -15.26 -9.04 6.78
C MET A 165 -14.65 -10.19 7.58
N THR A 166 -14.87 -10.23 8.89
CA THR A 166 -14.40 -11.34 9.74
C THR A 166 -15.03 -12.67 9.33
N GLU A 167 -16.33 -12.71 9.06
CA GLU A 167 -17.02 -13.91 8.55
C GLU A 167 -16.45 -14.35 7.20
N TRP A 168 -16.23 -13.41 6.27
CA TRP A 168 -15.61 -13.71 4.99
C TRP A 168 -14.19 -14.25 5.14
N PHE A 169 -13.36 -13.66 6.00
CA PHE A 169 -12.02 -14.17 6.28
C PHE A 169 -12.06 -15.60 6.83
N ILE A 170 -12.98 -15.90 7.75
CA ILE A 170 -13.15 -17.24 8.32
C ILE A 170 -13.61 -18.23 7.25
N GLU A 171 -14.62 -17.88 6.45
CA GLU A 171 -15.12 -18.73 5.36
C GLU A 171 -14.02 -19.02 4.34
N LYS A 172 -13.30 -17.98 3.89
CA LYS A 172 -12.25 -18.08 2.88
C LYS A 172 -11.12 -19.02 3.31
N ILE A 173 -10.73 -18.96 4.58
CA ILE A 173 -9.66 -19.81 5.10
C ILE A 173 -10.15 -21.25 5.35
N ASN A 174 -11.45 -21.44 5.64
CA ASN A 174 -12.03 -22.77 5.89
C ASN A 174 -12.40 -23.54 4.61
N ASN A 175 -12.59 -22.88 3.46
CA ASN A 175 -13.22 -23.51 2.29
C ASN A 175 -12.28 -24.31 1.36
N GLU A 176 -10.96 -24.14 1.40
CA GLU A 176 -10.07 -24.83 0.46
C GLU A 176 -8.74 -25.26 1.13
N GLU A 177 -7.91 -25.98 0.38
CA GLU A 177 -6.61 -26.64 0.67
C GLU A 177 -5.58 -25.84 1.52
N ASN A 178 -5.94 -24.62 1.89
CA ASN A 178 -5.30 -23.68 2.80
C ASN A 178 -5.24 -24.08 4.27
N ILE A 179 -6.03 -25.05 4.77
CA ILE A 179 -6.12 -25.31 6.23
C ILE A 179 -4.75 -25.64 6.84
N ALA A 180 -3.91 -26.42 6.14
CA ALA A 180 -2.59 -26.78 6.62
C ALA A 180 -1.58 -25.62 6.56
N ALA A 181 -1.68 -24.78 5.51
CA ALA A 181 -0.82 -23.61 5.33
C ALA A 181 -1.22 -22.50 6.31
N CYS A 182 -2.50 -22.17 6.37
CA CYS A 182 -3.04 -21.07 7.17
C CYS A 182 -3.35 -21.45 8.62
N ALA A 183 -2.93 -22.62 9.12
CA ALA A 183 -3.26 -23.10 10.47
C ALA A 183 -2.93 -22.09 11.57
N ASN A 184 -1.81 -21.38 11.45
CA ASN A 184 -1.42 -20.31 12.38
C ASN A 184 -2.35 -19.09 12.29
N ILE A 185 -2.72 -18.68 11.08
CA ILE A 185 -3.70 -17.61 10.87
C ILE A 185 -5.02 -18.04 11.50
N ILE A 186 -5.56 -19.21 11.15
CA ILE A 186 -6.80 -19.78 11.71
C ILE A 186 -6.79 -19.80 13.24
N TYR A 187 -5.68 -20.23 13.85
CA TYR A 187 -5.56 -20.29 15.30
C TYR A 187 -5.67 -18.91 15.95
N GLN A 188 -5.05 -17.87 15.36
CA GLN A 188 -5.15 -16.49 15.84
C GLN A 188 -6.49 -15.82 15.50
N LEU A 189 -7.30 -16.45 14.66
CA LEU A 189 -8.62 -15.95 14.27
C LEU A 189 -9.76 -16.40 15.20
N LYS A 190 -9.59 -17.54 15.88
CA LYS A 190 -10.51 -18.08 16.89
C LYS A 190 -10.35 -17.35 18.23
#